data_AF-A0A2E3SMM7-F1
#
_entry.id   AF-A0A2E3SMM7-F1
#
_cell.length_a   1.000
_cell.length_b   1.000
_cell.length_c   1.000
_cell.angle_alpha   90.00
_cell.angle_beta   90.00
_cell.angle_gamma   90.00
#
_symmetry.space_group_name_H-M   'P 1'
#
loop_
_entity.id
_entity.type
_entity.pdbx_description
1 polymer ?
#
loop_
_entity_poly.entity_id
_entity_poly.type
_entity_poly.pdbx_seq_one_letter_code
_entity_poly.pdbx_strand_id
1 'polypeptide(L)' 'MFYFKKVFMNYLEYSERLNRIVELAKLKSTGTPKELAYKLGISERTLYRMISTLKNQDHSINYSNYYRSYYLK' A
#
# COMPACT_ATOMS: atom_id res chain seq x y z
N MET A 1 -7.09 -3.61 21.01
CA MET A 1 -7.42 -2.33 20.35
C MET A 1 -6.12 -1.67 19.91
N PHE A 2 -5.68 -1.87 18.66
CA PHE A 2 -4.43 -1.28 18.19
C PHE A 2 -4.68 0.17 17.77
N TYR A 3 -4.24 1.12 18.61
CA TYR A 3 -4.34 2.55 18.33
C TYR A 3 -3.35 2.95 17.25
N PHE A 4 -3.87 3.33 16.08
CA PHE A 4 -3.07 3.87 15.00
C PHE A 4 -2.73 5.34 15.32
N LYS A 5 -1.49 5.62 15.73
CA LYS A 5 -0.99 6.99 15.97
C LYS A 5 -1.21 7.79 14.69
N LYS A 6 -1.95 8.91 14.76
CA LYS A 6 -2.17 9.80 13.63
C LYS A 6 -0.83 10.47 13.27
N VAL A 7 -0.10 9.87 12.34
CA VAL A 7 1.14 10.44 11.80
C VAL A 7 0.76 11.56 10.85
N PHE A 8 1.29 12.77 11.07
CA PHE A 8 1.21 13.85 10.09
C PHE A 8 2.11 13.46 8.92
N MET A 9 1.50 12.99 7.83
CA MET A 9 2.22 12.56 6.63
C MET A 9 2.67 13.79 5.84
N ASN A 10 3.96 13.98 5.73
CA ASN A 10 4.52 14.96 4.82
C ASN A 10 4.52 14.42 3.38
N TYR A 11 4.51 15.31 2.40
CA TYR A 11 4.40 14.95 0.97
C TYR A 11 5.48 13.95 0.52
N LEU A 12 6.71 14.14 0.98
CA LEU A 12 7.84 13.25 0.69
C LEU A 12 7.58 11.81 1.17
N GLU A 13 7.18 11.64 2.43
CA GLU A 13 6.86 10.31 2.98
C GLU A 13 5.71 9.64 2.24
N TYR A 14 4.72 10.42 1.79
CA TYR A 14 3.61 9.89 1.00
C TYR A 14 4.10 9.32 -0.34
N SER A 15 4.95 10.06 -1.05
CA SER A 15 5.53 9.60 -2.32
C SER A 15 6.43 8.37 -2.15
N GLU A 16 7.25 8.32 -1.11
CA GLU A 16 8.10 7.16 -0.81
C GLU A 16 7.28 5.91 -0.53
N ARG A 17 6.18 6.05 0.23
CA ARG A 17 5.26 4.93 0.51
C ARG A 17 4.57 4.43 -0.75
N LEU A 18 4.16 5.32 -1.66
CA LEU A 18 3.60 4.93 -2.96
C LEU A 18 4.62 4.11 -3.78
N ASN A 19 5.85 4.59 -3.89
CA ASN A 19 6.93 3.89 -4.60
C ASN A 19 7.17 2.51 -3.96
N ARG A 20 7.20 2.44 -2.63
CA ARG A 20 7.39 1.19 -1.88
C ARG A 20 6.28 0.17 -2.15
N ILE A 21 5.03 0.62 -2.22
CA ILE A 21 3.89 -0.24 -2.58
C ILE A 21 4.11 -0.84 -3.97
N VAL A 22 4.51 -0.02 -4.94
CA VAL A 22 4.76 -0.46 -6.32
C VAL A 22 5.91 -1.47 -6.40
N GLU A 23 7.03 -1.22 -5.73
CA GLU A 23 8.16 -2.17 -5.65
C GLU A 23 7.74 -3.52 -5.08
N LEU A 24 7.03 -3.51 -3.94
CA LEU A 24 6.56 -4.73 -3.31
C LEU A 24 5.52 -5.46 -4.17
N ALA A 25 4.67 -4.73 -4.90
CA ALA A 25 3.70 -5.32 -5.82
C ALA A 25 4.37 -5.95 -7.05
N LYS A 26 5.45 -5.34 -7.58
CA LYS A 26 6.28 -5.94 -8.65
C LYS A 26 6.87 -7.28 -8.19
N LEU A 27 7.35 -7.33 -6.94
CA LEU A 27 7.93 -8.52 -6.34
C LEU A 27 6.87 -9.51 -5.80
N LYS A 28 5.57 -9.17 -5.87
CA LYS A 28 4.46 -9.93 -5.26
C LYS A 28 4.71 -10.26 -3.77
N SER A 29 5.34 -9.34 -3.04
CA SER A 29 5.77 -9.51 -1.64
C SER A 29 5.06 -8.54 -0.67
N THR A 30 3.88 -8.04 -1.06
CA THR A 30 3.12 -7.11 -0.21
C THR A 30 2.50 -7.80 1.01
N GLY A 31 2.09 -9.07 0.87
CA GLY A 31 1.25 -9.74 1.87
C GLY A 31 -0.20 -9.26 1.78
N THR A 32 -0.98 -9.53 2.83
CA THR A 32 -2.37 -9.04 2.90
C THR A 32 -2.41 -7.52 3.03
N PRO A 33 -3.53 -6.84 2.70
CA PRO A 33 -3.63 -5.38 2.87
C PRO A 33 -3.33 -4.94 4.31
N LYS A 34 -3.75 -5.74 5.30
CA LYS A 34 -3.45 -5.51 6.72
C LYS A 34 -1.96 -5.62 7.03
N GLU A 35 -1.28 -6.63 6.51
CA GLU A 35 0.17 -6.80 6.67
C GLU A 35 0.94 -5.68 5.99
N LEU A 36 0.54 -5.27 4.77
CA LEU A 36 1.16 -4.17 4.04
C LEU A 36 0.98 -2.84 4.78
N ALA A 37 -0.22 -2.56 5.29
CA ALA A 37 -0.50 -1.37 6.07
C ALA A 37 0.36 -1.32 7.34
N TYR A 38 0.50 -2.45 8.03
CA TYR A 38 1.39 -2.59 9.19
C TYR A 38 2.86 -2.35 8.82
N LYS A 39 3.37 -2.99 7.75
CA LYS A 39 4.75 -2.79 7.25
C LYS A 39 5.05 -1.34 6.91
N LEU A 40 4.08 -0.61 6.36
CA LEU A 40 4.23 0.79 5.97
C LEU A 40 3.95 1.79 7.10
N GLY A 41 3.58 1.30 8.29
CA GLY A 41 3.16 2.17 9.39
C GLY A 41 2.02 3.09 8.94
N ILE A 42 0.97 2.54 8.33
CA ILE A 42 -0.28 3.23 7.99
C ILE A 42 -1.52 2.43 8.40
N SER A 43 -2.66 3.11 8.47
CA SER A 43 -3.95 2.43 8.57
C SER A 43 -4.31 1.75 7.25
N GLU A 44 -5.10 0.68 7.30
CA GLU A 44 -5.63 0.01 6.09
C GLU A 44 -6.43 0.99 5.21
N ARG A 45 -7.16 1.93 5.82
CA ARG A 45 -7.87 3.00 5.10
C ARG A 45 -6.91 3.88 4.29
N THR A 46 -5.79 4.27 4.89
CA THR A 46 -4.74 5.05 4.19
C THR A 46 -4.12 4.24 3.06
N LEU A 47 -3.86 2.95 3.28
CA LEU A 47 -3.37 2.06 2.24
C LEU A 47 -4.34 2.02 1.06
N TYR A 48 -5.64 1.82 1.30
CA TYR A 48 -6.63 1.81 0.22
C TYR A 48 -6.69 3.13 -0.55
N ARG A 49 -6.54 4.27 0.12
CA ARG A 49 -6.41 5.57 -0.56
C ARG A 49 -5.16 5.64 -1.44
N MET A 50 -4.02 5.21 -0.93
CA MET A 50 -2.76 5.16 -1.69
C MET A 50 -2.88 4.24 -2.91
N ILE A 51 -3.47 3.05 -2.75
CA ILE A 51 -3.75 2.12 -3.85
C ILE A 51 -4.68 2.76 -4.88
N SER A 52 -5.72 3.48 -4.46
CA SER A 52 -6.59 4.22 -5.37
C SER A 52 -5.83 5.32 -6.12
N THR A 53 -4.90 6.02 -5.47
CA THR A 53 -4.02 7.00 -6.13
C THR A 53 -3.17 6.32 -7.19
N LEU A 54 -2.53 5.19 -6.88
CA LEU A 54 -1.73 4.42 -7.84
C LEU A 54 -2.58 3.99 -9.06
N LYS A 55 -3.80 3.50 -8.83
CA LYS A 55 -4.74 3.16 -9.91
C LYS A 55 -5.06 4.32 -10.84
N ASN A 56 -5.19 5.53 -10.28
CA ASN A 56 -5.44 6.73 -11.05
C ASN A 56 -4.19 7.24 -11.80
N GLN A 57 -2.99 6.87 -11.35
CA GLN A 57 -1.70 7.20 -11.96
C GLN A 57 -1.25 6.15 -13.00
N ASP A 58 -2.20 5.47 -13.63
CA ASP A 58 -1.95 4.45 -14.67
C ASP A 58 -1.30 3.14 -14.17
N HIS A 59 -1.20 2.93 -12.86
CA HIS A 59 -0.76 1.63 -12.33
C HIS A 59 -1.95 0.69 -12.18
N SER A 60 -2.01 -0.36 -13.00
CA SER A 60 -3.00 -1.44 -12.88
C SER A 60 -2.71 -2.38 -11.70
N ILE A 61 -2.67 -1.82 -10.49
CA ILE A 61 -2.40 -2.56 -9.26
C ILE A 61 -3.67 -3.28 -8.77
N ASN A 62 -3.61 -4.60 -8.65
CA ASN A 62 -4.73 -5.43 -8.20
C ASN A 62 -4.28 -6.36 -7.07
N TYR A 63 -5.21 -6.70 -6.19
CA TYR A 63 -4.95 -7.67 -5.13
C TYR A 63 -5.34 -9.07 -5.58
N SER A 64 -4.47 -10.05 -5.39
CA SER A 64 -4.80 -11.46 -5.61
C SER A 64 -4.93 -12.17 -4.27
N ASN A 65 -6.07 -12.81 -4.05
CA ASN A 65 -6.28 -13.70 -2.91
C ASN A 65 -5.38 -14.94 -2.97
N TYR A 66 -5.09 -15.45 -4.18
CA TYR A 66 -4.25 -16.62 -4.39
C TYR A 66 -2.79 -16.34 -4.00
N TYR A 67 -2.22 -15.24 -4.47
CA TYR A 67 -0.85 -14.84 -4.13
C TYR A 67 -0.76 -14.17 -2.76
N ARG A 68 -1.89 -13.85 -2.12
CA ARG A 68 -1.98 -12.98 -0.93
C ARG A 68 -1.09 -11.74 -1.07
N SER A 69 -1.15 -11.11 -2.24
CA SER A 69 -0.33 -9.95 -2.56
C SER A 69 -0.99 -9.10 -3.63
N TYR A 70 -0.75 -7.80 -3.57
CA TYR A 70 -0.86 -6.92 -4.72
C TYR A 70 0.13 -7.34 -5.81
N TYR A 71 -0.31 -7.16 -7.05
CA TYR A 71 0.47 -7.37 -8.26
C TYR A 71 0.11 -6.29 -9.29
N LEU A 72 1.05 -5.98 -10.18
CA LEU A 72 0.77 -5.16 -11.35
C LEU A 72 0.23 -6.08 -12.47
N LYS A 73 -0.90 -5.68 -13.07
CA LYS A 73 -1.45 -6.33 -14.27
C LYS A 73 -0.67 -5.91 -15.50
#